data_AF-A0A537MJ23-F1
#
_entry.id   AF-A0A537MJ23-F1
#
_cell.length_a   1.000
_cell.length_b   1.000
_cell.length_c   1.000
_cell.angle_alpha   90.00
_cell.angle_beta   90.00
_cell.angle_gamma   90.00
#
_symmetry.space_group_name_H-M   'P 1'
#
loop_
_entity.id
_entity.type
_entity.pdbx_description
1 polymer ?
#
loop_
_entity_poly.entity_id
_entity_poly.type
_entity_poly.pdbx_seq_one_letter_code
_entity_poly.pdbx_strand_id
1 'polypeptide(L)'
;MFSASGGRRRLALQLHEEFVEQRAVPRHEGIVEHGVLVFRGAEYPVPVINISTRGAMIESAIEPRLGESVMIRFEGCSPIYAFVRWMRDGRLGLNFGCEMILGEAH
;
A
#
# COMPACT_ATOMS: atom_id res chain seq x y z
N MET A 1 37.40 42.46 -32.53
CA MET A 1 37.85 42.93 -31.20
C MET A 1 36.63 42.86 -30.26
N PHE A 2 36.71 42.04 -29.20
CA PHE A 2 35.85 41.90 -27.99
C PHE A 2 34.31 41.87 -28.19
N SER A 3 33.57 40.75 -28.05
CA SER A 3 33.27 39.85 -26.90
C SER A 3 31.95 40.17 -26.16
N ALA A 4 31.34 39.10 -25.62
CA ALA A 4 30.15 38.94 -24.76
C ALA A 4 28.80 38.75 -25.52
N SER A 5 28.23 37.54 -25.68
CA SER A 5 27.79 36.50 -24.72
C SER A 5 26.32 36.64 -24.27
N GLY A 6 25.60 35.52 -24.28
CA GLY A 6 24.22 35.35 -23.81
C GLY A 6 23.33 34.79 -24.93
N GLY A 7 23.12 33.48 -25.09
CA GLY A 7 22.91 32.48 -24.05
C GLY A 7 21.67 32.88 -23.24
N ARG A 8 20.54 32.18 -23.23
CA ARG A 8 20.31 30.75 -23.39
C ARG A 8 18.83 30.54 -23.70
N ARG A 9 18.59 29.65 -24.66
CA ARG A 9 17.64 28.52 -24.64
C ARG A 9 16.38 28.70 -23.79
N ARG A 10 15.24 28.70 -24.48
CA ARG A 10 13.92 28.25 -24.01
C ARG A 10 14.11 27.06 -23.06
N LEU A 11 13.96 27.30 -21.76
CA LEU A 11 13.90 26.24 -20.76
C LEU A 11 12.64 25.44 -21.06
N ALA A 12 12.81 24.33 -21.77
CA ALA A 12 11.89 23.22 -21.66
C ALA A 12 11.79 22.91 -20.16
N LEU A 13 10.62 23.16 -19.59
CA LEU A 13 10.20 22.53 -18.35
C LEU A 13 10.16 21.04 -18.67
N GLN A 14 11.33 20.40 -18.60
CA GLN A 14 11.43 18.97 -18.51
C GLN A 14 10.84 18.68 -17.15
N LEU A 15 9.53 18.39 -17.15
CA LEU A 15 8.81 17.76 -16.07
C LEU A 15 9.57 16.48 -15.79
N HIS A 16 10.59 16.58 -14.95
CA HIS A 16 11.08 15.45 -14.22
C HIS A 16 9.91 15.11 -13.30
N GLU A 17 9.00 14.26 -13.79
CA GLU A 17 8.22 13.36 -12.95
C GLU A 17 9.24 12.49 -12.22
N GLU A 18 9.94 13.10 -11.27
CA GLU A 18 10.62 12.41 -10.21
C GLU A 18 9.45 11.81 -9.47
N PHE A 19 9.15 10.55 -9.76
CA PHE A 19 8.28 9.72 -8.96
C PHE A 19 8.72 9.95 -7.53
N VAL A 20 8.01 10.82 -6.81
CA VAL A 20 8.22 10.97 -5.39
C VAL A 20 7.82 9.60 -4.86
N GLU A 21 8.82 8.80 -4.49
CA GLU A 21 8.64 7.55 -3.79
C GLU A 21 8.02 7.92 -2.42
N GLN A 22 6.71 8.13 -2.38
CA GLN A 22 5.95 8.47 -1.17
C GLN A 22 5.93 7.31 -0.16
N ARG A 23 6.69 6.25 -0.43
CA ARG A 23 6.68 4.99 0.29
C ARG A 23 7.87 4.96 1.24
N ALA A 24 7.57 4.96 2.53
CA ALA A 24 8.59 4.88 3.58
C ALA A 24 9.15 3.46 3.81
N VAL A 25 8.59 2.42 3.18
CA VAL A 25 8.93 1.01 3.47
C VAL A 25 8.97 0.18 2.17
N PRO A 26 9.98 -0.70 1.97
CA PRO A 26 10.03 -1.62 0.83
C PRO A 26 8.83 -2.56 0.75
N ARG A 27 8.47 -2.95 -0.47
CA ARG A 27 7.47 -3.98 -0.75
C ARG A 27 8.13 -5.16 -1.42
N HIS A 28 7.78 -6.35 -0.96
CA HIS A 28 8.26 -7.60 -1.50
C HIS A 28 7.15 -8.25 -2.32
N GLU A 29 7.47 -8.64 -3.55
CA GLU A 29 6.63 -9.45 -4.41
C GLU A 29 7.04 -10.92 -4.27
N GLY A 30 6.09 -11.85 -4.43
CA GLY A 30 6.37 -13.30 -4.42
C GLY A 30 6.73 -13.93 -3.07
N ILE A 31 6.75 -13.18 -1.97
CA ILE A 31 6.93 -13.77 -0.61
C ILE A 31 5.63 -14.45 -0.15
N VAL A 32 4.50 -13.83 -0.44
CA VAL A 32 3.18 -14.35 -0.15
C VAL A 32 2.38 -14.23 -1.44
N GLU A 33 1.87 -15.35 -1.95
CA GLU A 33 1.09 -15.38 -3.19
C GLU A 33 -0.40 -15.22 -2.93
N HIS A 34 -0.89 -15.73 -1.79
CA HIS A 34 -2.32 -15.78 -1.47
C HIS A 34 -2.57 -15.48 0.01
N GLY A 35 -3.76 -14.96 0.30
CA GLY A 35 -4.27 -14.79 1.66
C GLY A 35 -5.78 -15.02 1.71
N VAL A 36 -6.34 -14.98 2.92
CA VAL A 36 -7.79 -14.98 3.13
C VAL A 36 -8.19 -13.66 3.76
N LEU A 37 -8.96 -12.87 3.03
CA LEU A 37 -9.59 -11.65 3.51
C LEU A 37 -10.92 -11.99 4.18
N VAL A 38 -11.10 -11.56 5.42
CA VAL A 38 -12.38 -11.63 6.12
C VAL A 38 -13.01 -10.24 6.10
N PHE A 39 -14.16 -10.14 5.44
CA PHE A 39 -14.90 -8.90 5.27
C PHE A 39 -16.38 -9.12 5.58
N ARG A 40 -16.91 -8.37 6.56
CA ARG A 40 -18.31 -8.46 7.03
C ARG A 40 -18.76 -9.89 7.34
N GLY A 41 -17.86 -10.68 7.93
CA GLY A 41 -18.12 -12.07 8.33
C GLY A 41 -17.99 -13.10 7.22
N ALA A 42 -17.76 -12.69 5.97
CA ALA A 42 -17.49 -13.59 4.85
C ALA A 42 -15.99 -13.69 4.58
N GLU A 43 -15.54 -14.85 4.10
CA GLU A 43 -14.15 -15.12 3.76
C GLU A 43 -13.93 -15.13 2.24
N TYR A 44 -12.85 -14.49 1.80
CA TYR A 44 -12.48 -14.34 0.41
C TYR A 44 -11.01 -14.74 0.24
N PRO A 45 -10.72 -15.86 -0.44
CA PRO A 45 -9.37 -16.12 -0.92
C PRO A 45 -8.97 -15.02 -1.90
N VAL A 46 -7.81 -14.40 -1.69
CA VAL A 46 -7.35 -13.25 -2.47
C VAL A 46 -5.88 -13.43 -2.88
N PRO A 47 -5.52 -13.14 -4.14
CA PRO A 47 -4.13 -13.00 -4.54
C PRO A 47 -3.48 -11.83 -3.80
N VAL A 48 -2.23 -12.03 -3.37
CA VAL A 48 -1.40 -11.01 -2.74
C VAL A 48 -0.37 -10.57 -3.77
N ILE A 49 -0.44 -9.30 -4.17
CA ILE A 49 0.43 -8.76 -5.21
C ILE A 49 1.76 -8.30 -4.62
N ASN A 50 1.71 -7.64 -3.46
CA ASN A 50 2.90 -7.32 -2.69
C ASN A 50 2.58 -7.18 -1.19
N ILE A 51 3.62 -7.36 -0.37
CA ILE A 51 3.54 -7.24 1.08
C ILE A 51 4.72 -6.45 1.65
N SER A 52 4.48 -5.77 2.76
CA SER A 52 5.47 -5.07 3.58
C SER A 52 5.12 -5.26 5.05
N THR A 53 5.99 -4.82 5.96
CA THR A 53 5.71 -4.84 7.41
C THR A 53 4.50 -3.99 7.82
N ARG A 54 4.06 -3.04 6.98
CA ARG A 54 2.97 -2.10 7.28
C ARG A 54 1.68 -2.34 6.50
N GLY A 55 1.67 -3.32 5.60
CA GLY A 55 0.51 -3.50 4.73
C GLY A 55 0.78 -4.41 3.54
N ALA A 56 -0.29 -4.72 2.83
CA ALA A 56 -0.28 -5.52 1.61
C ALA A 56 -1.16 -4.89 0.53
N MET A 57 -0.88 -5.26 -0.72
CA MET A 57 -1.78 -5.02 -1.85
C MET A 57 -2.38 -6.37 -2.27
N ILE A 58 -3.70 -6.42 -2.39
CA ILE A 58 -4.43 -7.62 -2.80
C ILE A 58 -5.35 -7.33 -3.98
N GLU A 59 -5.68 -8.37 -4.73
CA GLU A 59 -6.77 -8.34 -5.71
C GLU A 59 -8.06 -8.83 -5.06
N SER A 60 -9.14 -8.07 -5.24
CA SER A 60 -10.45 -8.44 -4.69
C SER A 60 -11.59 -7.72 -5.41
N ALA A 61 -12.70 -8.42 -5.59
CA ALA A 61 -13.93 -7.88 -6.17
C ALA A 61 -14.87 -7.26 -5.11
N ILE A 62 -14.49 -7.25 -3.83
CA ILE A 62 -15.30 -6.63 -2.78
C ILE A 62 -15.23 -5.10 -2.89
N GLU A 63 -16.29 -4.43 -2.42
CA GLU A 63 -16.41 -2.96 -2.43
C GLU A 63 -16.53 -2.40 -0.99
N PRO A 64 -15.44 -2.38 -0.22
CA PRO A 64 -15.42 -1.78 1.12
C PRO A 64 -15.41 -0.25 1.04
N ARG A 65 -15.59 0.42 2.17
CA ARG A 65 -15.34 1.87 2.29
C ARG A 65 -13.86 2.12 2.61
N LEU A 66 -13.35 3.29 2.21
CA LEU A 66 -12.04 3.75 2.70
C LEU A 66 -12.06 3.84 4.23
N GLY A 67 -11.02 3.30 4.87
CA GLY A 67 -10.90 3.20 6.32
C GLY A 67 -11.69 2.04 6.95
N GLU A 68 -12.48 1.28 6.19
CA GLU A 68 -13.23 0.14 6.74
C GLU A 68 -12.25 -0.94 7.23
N SER A 69 -12.58 -1.53 8.37
CA SER A 69 -11.78 -2.57 9.00
C SER A 69 -11.99 -3.91 8.31
N VAL A 70 -10.90 -4.65 8.17
CA VAL A 70 -10.86 -6.00 7.64
C VAL A 70 -9.88 -6.83 8.47
N MET A 71 -9.93 -8.14 8.30
CA MET A 71 -8.89 -9.03 8.80
C MET A 71 -8.30 -9.79 7.62
N ILE A 72 -6.99 -9.92 7.57
CA ILE A 72 -6.29 -10.73 6.55
C ILE A 72 -5.48 -11.82 7.22
N ARG A 73 -5.54 -13.02 6.66
CA ARG A 73 -4.76 -14.18 7.12
C ARG A 73 -3.81 -14.60 6.01
N PHE A 74 -2.57 -14.83 6.40
CA PHE A 74 -1.55 -15.46 5.57
C PHE A 74 -1.18 -16.81 6.19
N GLU A 75 -0.75 -17.75 5.36
CA GLU A 75 -0.31 -19.05 5.83
C GLU A 75 0.85 -18.91 6.84
N GLY A 76 0.79 -19.65 7.93
CA GLY A 76 1.81 -19.61 9.00
C GLY A 76 1.84 -18.33 9.85
N CYS A 77 0.94 -17.37 9.62
CA CYS A 77 0.86 -16.12 10.38
C CYS A 77 -0.41 -16.05 11.24
N SER A 78 -0.34 -15.35 12.37
CA SER A 78 -1.54 -14.93 13.09
C SER A 78 -2.39 -14.00 12.21
N PRO A 79 -3.73 -14.00 12.36
CA PRO A 79 -4.59 -13.05 11.66
C PRO A 79 -4.20 -11.60 11.95
N ILE A 80 -4.22 -10.76 10.92
CA ILE A 80 -3.80 -9.36 11.00
C ILE A 80 -5.02 -8.48 10.78
N TYR A 81 -5.33 -7.62 11.76
CA TYR A 81 -6.31 -6.56 11.58
C TYR A 81 -5.73 -5.46 10.69
N ALA A 82 -6.54 -4.98 9.75
CA ALA A 82 -6.12 -3.98 8.79
C ALA A 82 -7.26 -3.03 8.43
N PHE A 83 -6.91 -1.93 7.76
CA PHE A 83 -7.86 -0.95 7.24
C PHE A 83 -7.65 -0.75 5.74
N VAL A 84 -8.73 -0.56 5.01
CA VAL A 84 -8.67 -0.25 3.57
C VAL A 84 -8.14 1.17 3.37
N ARG A 85 -6.92 1.29 2.84
CA ARG A 85 -6.22 2.57 2.66
C ARG A 85 -6.52 3.24 1.32
N TRP A 86 -6.75 2.44 0.30
CA TRP A 86 -7.14 2.86 -1.05
C TRP A 86 -7.78 1.70 -1.79
N MET A 87 -8.56 2.02 -2.82
CA MET A 87 -9.14 1.07 -3.75
C MET A 87 -8.97 1.61 -5.16
N ARG A 88 -8.55 0.76 -6.10
CA ARG A 88 -8.35 1.14 -7.49
C ARG A 88 -8.28 -0.11 -8.36
N ASP A 89 -9.03 -0.13 -9.45
CA ASP A 89 -8.92 -1.15 -10.51
C ASP A 89 -8.96 -2.60 -9.97
N GLY A 90 -9.92 -2.92 -9.09
CA GLY A 90 -10.07 -4.26 -8.49
C GLY A 90 -9.00 -4.63 -7.46
N ARG A 91 -8.21 -3.65 -7.01
CA ARG A 91 -7.17 -3.83 -6.00
C ARG A 91 -7.46 -3.02 -4.75
N LEU A 92 -7.06 -3.60 -3.63
CA LEU A 92 -7.16 -2.98 -2.32
C LEU A 92 -5.75 -2.82 -1.74
N GLY A 93 -5.46 -1.61 -1.27
CA GLY A 93 -4.32 -1.37 -0.40
C GLY A 93 -4.75 -1.51 1.05
N LEU A 94 -4.17 -2.45 1.77
CA LEU A 94 -4.41 -2.65 3.19
C LEU A 94 -3.27 -2.01 3.99
N ASN A 95 -3.63 -1.29 5.04
CA ASN A 95 -2.69 -0.88 6.07
C ASN A 95 -2.92 -1.75 7.31
N PHE A 96 -1.88 -2.48 7.72
CA PHE A 96 -1.94 -3.29 8.94
C PHE A 96 -2.05 -2.37 10.14
N GLY A 97 -3.04 -2.62 10.98
CA GLY A 97 -3.22 -1.88 12.22
C GLY A 97 -2.13 -2.26 13.22
N CYS A 98 -1.62 -1.27 13.96
CA CYS A 98 -1.11 -1.56 15.29
C CYS A 98 -2.32 -1.62 16.24
N GLU A 99 -2.42 -2.70 17.00
CA GLU A 99 -3.28 -2.71 18.17
C GLU A 99 -2.64 -1.83 19.24
N MET A 100 -3.38 -0.84 19.76
CA MET A 100 -3.00 -0.16 21.00
C MET A 100 -3.69 -0.92 22.13
N ILE A 101 -2.98 -1.88 22.74
CA ILE A 101 -3.48 -2.58 23.92
C ILE A 101 -3.32 -1.65 25.12
N LEU A 102 -4.44 -1.22 25.70
CA LEU A 102 -4.48 -0.63 27.03
C LEU A 102 -4.35 -1.78 28.04
N GLY A 103 -3.16 -1.94 28.62
CA GLY A 103 -2.95 -2.85 29.75
C GLY A 103 -3.35 -2.17 31.06
N GLU A 104 -4.13 -2.86 31.90
CA GLU A 104 -4.30 -2.48 33.30
C GLU A 104 -2.91 -2.53 33.97
N ALA A 105 -2.44 -1.39 34.49
CA ALA A 105 -1.30 -1.38 35.37
C ALA A 105 -1.70 -2.11 36.66
N HIS A 106 -1.03 -3.24 36.94
CA HIS A 106 -1.20 -4.00 38.18
C HIS A 106 -1.01 -3.14 39.43
#